data_AF-W1XW71-F1
#
_entry.id   AF-W1XW71-F1
#
_cell.length_a   1.000
_cell.length_b   1.000
_cell.length_c   1.000
_cell.angle_alpha   90.00
_cell.angle_beta   90.00
_cell.angle_gamma   90.00
#
_symmetry.space_group_name_H-M   'P 1'
#
loop_
_entity.id
_entity.type
_entity.pdbx_description
1 polymer ?
#
loop_
_entity_poly.entity_id
_entity_poly.type
_entity_poly.pdbx_seq_one_letter_code
_entity_poly.pdbx_strand_id
1 'polypeptide(L)' 'QVKSALIFAALQAHGQSVIIEKECTRNHTEDMLQQFGGDLSVDGKKITVQGPQKLSGQTVVVPGDISSA' A
#
# COMPACT_ATOMS: atom_id res chain seq x y z
N GLN A 1 -7.48 6.23 -4.00
CA GLN A 1 -8.10 5.21 -4.88
C GLN A 1 -7.18 4.84 -6.04
N VAL A 2 -6.83 5.77 -6.95
CA VAL A 2 -5.86 5.48 -8.05
C VAL A 2 -4.52 4.98 -7.52
N LYS A 3 -3.99 5.59 -6.45
CA LYS A 3 -2.80 5.11 -5.72
C LYS A 3 -2.91 3.61 -5.40
N SER A 4 -3.95 3.21 -4.68
CA SER A 4 -4.13 1.82 -4.23
C SER A 4 -4.19 0.85 -5.41
N ALA A 5 -4.89 1.21 -6.49
CA ALA A 5 -4.95 0.38 -7.70
C ALA A 5 -3.57 0.16 -8.33
N LEU A 6 -2.75 1.22 -8.42
CA LEU A 6 -1.39 1.12 -8.94
C LEU A 6 -0.48 0.29 -8.02
N ILE A 7 -0.62 0.43 -6.70
CA ILE A 7 0.13 -0.40 -5.74
C ILE A 7 -0.22 -1.88 -5.94
N PHE A 8 -1.51 -2.24 -6.03
CA PHE A 8 -1.91 -3.62 -6.24
C PHE A 8 -1.40 -4.19 -7.57
N ALA A 9 -1.38 -3.38 -8.64
CA ALA A 9 -0.76 -3.78 -9.90
C ALA A 9 0.75 -4.00 -9.75
N ALA A 10 1.44 -3.12 -9.02
CA ALA A 10 2.87 -3.22 -8.77
C ALA A 10 3.28 -4.46 -7.96
N LEU A 11 2.44 -4.92 -7.03
CA LEU A 11 2.69 -6.15 -6.27
C LEU A 11 2.81 -7.40 -7.15
N GLN A 12 2.18 -7.38 -8.34
CA GLN A 12 2.19 -8.50 -9.29
C GLN A 12 3.14 -8.27 -10.47
N ALA A 13 3.62 -7.03 -10.65
CA ALA A 13 4.57 -6.71 -11.71
C ALA A 13 5.97 -7.24 -11.37
N HIS A 14 6.76 -7.60 -12.38
CA HIS A 14 8.15 -7.96 -12.17
C HIS A 14 9.03 -6.70 -12.05
N GLY A 15 9.85 -6.66 -11.00
CA GLY A 15 10.81 -5.57 -10.79
C GLY A 15 10.28 -4.47 -9.87
N GLN A 16 10.94 -3.32 -9.94
CA GLN A 16 10.62 -2.18 -9.09
C GLN A 16 9.63 -1.24 -9.77
N SER A 17 8.56 -0.91 -9.05
CA SER A 17 7.61 0.14 -9.44
C SER A 17 7.76 1.34 -8.51
N VAL A 18 7.75 2.53 -9.11
CA VAL A 18 7.82 3.80 -8.37
C VAL A 18 6.57 4.61 -8.69
N ILE A 19 5.80 4.93 -7.66
CA ILE A 19 4.59 5.73 -7.74
C ILE A 19 4.87 7.06 -7.05
N ILE A 20 4.63 8.18 -7.73
CA ILE A 20 4.83 9.52 -7.18
C ILE A 20 3.46 10.19 -7.05
N GLU A 21 3.07 10.52 -5.83
CA GLU A 21 1.85 11.27 -5.56
C GLU A 21 2.07 12.77 -5.73
N LYS A 22 1.04 13.50 -6.19
CA LYS A 22 1.10 14.97 -6.23
C LYS A 22 1.08 15.56 -4.82
N GLU A 23 0.26 14.99 -3.93
CA GLU A 23 0.15 15.35 -2.52
C GLU A 23 -0.01 14.07 -1.69
N CYS A 24 0.45 14.09 -0.43
CA CYS A 24 0.26 12.94 0.46
C CYS A 24 -1.24 12.73 0.70
N THR A 25 -1.72 11.53 0.42
CA THR A 25 -3.10 11.10 0.68
C THR A 25 -3.14 10.01 1.74
N ARG A 26 -4.35 9.62 2.20
CA ARG A 26 -4.54 8.52 3.17
C ARG A 26 -3.70 7.28 2.79
N ASN A 27 -3.13 6.63 3.78
CA ASN A 27 -2.10 5.59 3.64
C ASN A 27 -2.57 4.18 4.06
N HIS A 28 -3.88 3.95 4.20
CA HIS A 28 -4.39 2.66 4.67
C HIS A 28 -3.97 1.46 3.81
N THR A 29 -3.74 1.65 2.50
CA THR A 29 -3.29 0.55 1.64
C THR A 29 -1.86 0.14 1.97
N GLU A 30 -0.99 1.12 2.20
CA GLU A 30 0.40 0.97 2.55
C GLU A 30 0.55 0.27 3.91
N ASP A 31 -0.17 0.77 4.93
CA ASP A 31 -0.13 0.21 6.29
C ASP A 31 -0.63 -1.25 6.30
N MET A 32 -1.74 -1.51 5.60
CA MET A 32 -2.29 -2.87 5.49
C MET A 32 -1.35 -3.79 4.72
N LEU A 33 -0.71 -3.34 3.65
CA LEU A 33 0.21 -4.19 2.90
C LEU A 33 1.41 -4.61 3.74
N GLN A 34 1.99 -3.69 4.52
CA GLN A 34 3.07 -4.02 5.44
C GLN A 34 2.62 -5.04 6.50
N GLN A 35 1.41 -4.88 7.05
CA GLN A 35 0.85 -5.86 8.00
C GLN A 35 0.69 -7.25 7.38
N PHE A 36 0.32 -7.33 6.10
CA PHE A 36 0.18 -8.59 5.35
C PHE A 36 1.52 -9.17 4.87
N GLY A 37 2.65 -8.54 5.24
CA GLY A 37 4.01 -8.97 4.89
C GLY A 37 4.51 -8.49 3.52
N GLY A 38 3.85 -7.49 2.94
CA GLY A 38 4.29 -6.83 1.72
C GLY A 38 5.48 -5.89 1.96
N ASP A 39 6.37 -5.80 0.98
CA ASP A 39 7.54 -4.94 1.00
C ASP A 39 7.29 -3.67 0.17
N LEU A 40 7.09 -2.55 0.85
CA LEU A 40 6.98 -1.24 0.22
C LEU A 40 7.64 -0.18 1.10
N SER A 41 8.22 0.82 0.45
CA SER A 41 8.78 1.98 1.13
C SER A 41 8.10 3.26 0.67
N VAL A 42 7.93 4.19 1.62
CA VAL A 42 7.38 5.51 1.38
C VAL A 42 8.41 6.55 1.81
N ASP A 43 8.84 7.38 0.87
CA ASP A 43 9.74 8.52 1.09
C ASP A 43 9.05 9.80 0.60
N GLY A 44 8.42 10.50 1.55
CA GLY A 44 7.57 11.65 1.26
C GLY A 44 6.43 11.30 0.31
N LYS A 45 6.50 11.78 -0.93
CA LYS A 45 5.50 11.55 -1.99
C LYS A 45 5.83 10.36 -2.89
N LYS A 46 6.95 9.68 -2.66
CA LYS A 46 7.45 8.57 -3.49
C LYS A 46 7.19 7.24 -2.78
N ILE A 47 6.45 6.36 -3.45
CA ILE A 47 6.16 5.00 -3.00
C ILE A 47 6.91 4.04 -3.91
N THR A 48 7.70 3.14 -3.32
CA THR A 48 8.46 2.13 -4.06
C THR A 48 7.96 0.74 -3.67
N VAL A 49 7.63 -0.08 -4.67
CA VAL A 49 7.11 -1.44 -4.49
C VAL A 49 7.93 -2.40 -5.33
N GLN A 50 8.37 -3.51 -4.73
CA GLN A 50 9.19 -4.51 -5.41
C GLN A 50 8.37 -5.77 -5.69
N GLY A 51 7.93 -5.99 -6.92
CA GLY A 51 7.16 -7.19 -7.27
C GLY A 51 8.00 -8.30 -7.94
N PRO A 52 7.46 -9.53 -8.06
CA PRO A 52 6.18 -9.96 -7.49
C PRO A 52 6.30 -10.32 -6.00
N GLN A 53 5.23 -10.10 -5.22
CA GLN A 53 5.20 -10.40 -3.78
C GLN A 53 4.12 -11.42 -3.43
N LYS A 54 4.31 -12.14 -2.32
CA LYS A 54 3.28 -12.98 -1.71
C LYS A 54 2.86 -12.37 -0.39
N LEU A 55 1.56 -12.14 -0.25
CA LEU A 55 0.95 -11.69 0.99
C LEU A 55 0.50 -12.88 1.81
N SER A 56 0.53 -12.74 3.13
CA SER A 56 0.03 -13.74 4.06
C SER A 56 -1.26 -13.24 4.72
N GLY A 57 -2.23 -14.14 4.90
CA GLY A 57 -3.46 -13.80 5.62
C GLY A 57 -3.17 -13.39 7.06
N GLN A 58 -3.86 -12.37 7.55
CA GLN A 58 -3.69 -11.81 8.89
C GLN A 58 -5.03 -11.68 9.61
N THR A 59 -4.99 -11.75 10.95
CA THR A 59 -6.11 -11.31 11.78
C THR A 59 -6.01 -9.79 11.94
N VAL A 60 -7.04 -9.06 11.52
CA VAL A 60 -7.06 -7.60 11.56
C VAL A 60 -8.25 -7.15 12.40
N VAL A 61 -7.98 -6.33 13.41
CA VAL A 61 -9.02 -5.62 14.16
C VAL A 61 -9.28 -4.30 13.45
N VAL A 62 -10.44 -4.16 12.82
CA VAL A 62 -10.80 -2.94 12.09
C VAL A 62 -11.23 -1.87 13.09
N PRO A 63 -10.56 -0.71 13.16
CA PRO A 63 -10.95 0.37 14.06
C PRO A 63 -12.27 1.00 13.61
N GLY A 64 -12.97 1.65 14.54
CA GLY A 64 -14.18 2.41 14.22
C GLY A 64 -13.91 3.52 13.20
N ASP A 65 -14.90 3.79 12.34
CA ASP A 65 -14.77 4.82 11.32
C ASP A 65 -15.04 6.21 11.90
N ILE A 66 -13.98 7.03 11.97
CA ILE A 66 -14.06 8.42 12.45
C ILE A 66 -15.02 9.26 11.59
N SER A 67 -15.20 8.93 10.31
CA SER A 67 -16.13 9.65 9.44
C SER A 67 -17.61 9.40 9.76
N SER A 68 -17.89 8.37 10.57
CA SER A 68 -19.24 8.03 11.04
C SER A 68 -19.51 8.46 12.49
N ALA A 69 -18.54 9.08 13.18
CA ALA A 69 -18.63 9.51 14.58
C ALA A 69 -19.08 10.98 14.74
#